data_AF-A0A8U1F7E7-F1
#
_entry.id   AF-A0A8U1F7E7-F1
#
_cell.length_a   1.000
_cell.length_b   1.000
_cell.length_c   1.000
_cell.angle_alpha   90.00
_cell.angle_beta   90.00
_cell.angle_gamma   90.00
#
_symmetry.space_group_name_H-M   'P 1'
#
loop_
_entity.id
_entity.type
_entity.pdbx_description
1 polymer ?
#
loop_
_entity_poly.entity_id
_entity_poly.type
_entity_poly.pdbx_seq_one_letter_code
_entity_poly.pdbx_strand_id
1 'polypeptide(L)'
;MQSTVFTILFVKVCLTLHGNTAVLAELPSPSNIRINSVNMGLVLEWDAPQNHAENITYRSEYRGLVSSYEVVCWNTTAQSCDFTSHLHKFGVYFFQVRAEREGDTSRWMKTVQFVMDEHTTLGPPGVTLISSGADIEVSINDPVLRISEFKDVYNHAKFNITFWKEGQEEKTKTTNITPLRKVVLALEPWTRYCVQVWVYTQRFSKHSQPSNVTCESTAKGNDRPWVVALVTFVVMAVAVALLALAFWYCYRVVRFLRPKAKLPEHFTELLDPPCSSILAIQSSPQPEEVYHELRIMPGGA
;
A
#
# COMPACT_ATOMS: atom_id res chain seq x y z
N MET A 1 85.23 -57.73 -11.19
CA MET A 1 84.06 -57.63 -12.08
C MET A 1 82.71 -57.97 -11.43
N GLN A 2 82.66 -58.56 -10.23
CA GLN A 2 81.40 -59.02 -9.61
C GLN A 2 80.63 -57.94 -8.82
N SER A 3 81.34 -56.93 -8.29
CA SER A 3 80.77 -55.85 -7.46
C SER A 3 80.00 -54.79 -8.26
N THR A 4 80.43 -54.50 -9.50
CA THR A 4 79.77 -53.56 -10.42
C THR A 4 78.46 -54.11 -10.99
N VAL A 5 78.38 -55.42 -11.21
CA VAL A 5 77.16 -56.08 -11.69
C VAL A 5 76.06 -56.05 -10.62
N PHE A 6 76.43 -56.21 -9.35
CA PHE A 6 75.48 -56.18 -8.23
C PHE A 6 74.89 -54.78 -7.99
N THR A 7 75.69 -53.73 -8.14
CA THR A 7 75.24 -52.33 -8.02
C THR A 7 74.33 -51.95 -9.18
N ILE A 8 74.65 -52.37 -10.42
CA ILE A 8 73.80 -52.12 -11.59
C ILE A 8 72.46 -52.87 -11.48
N LEU A 9 72.46 -54.11 -10.95
CA LEU A 9 71.23 -54.84 -10.68
C LEU A 9 70.38 -54.17 -9.59
N PHE A 10 70.98 -53.73 -8.48
CA PHE A 10 70.24 -53.03 -7.42
C PHE A 10 69.65 -51.70 -7.89
N VAL A 11 70.37 -50.93 -8.71
CA VAL A 11 69.86 -49.67 -9.27
C VAL A 11 68.72 -49.92 -10.26
N LYS A 12 68.81 -50.96 -11.11
CA LYS A 12 67.70 -51.36 -11.98
C LYS A 12 66.49 -51.86 -11.20
N VAL A 13 66.69 -52.63 -10.13
CA VAL A 13 65.61 -53.12 -9.25
C VAL A 13 64.93 -51.96 -8.52
N CYS A 14 65.69 -50.98 -8.02
CA CYS A 14 65.14 -49.76 -7.41
C CYS A 14 64.40 -48.85 -8.41
N LEU A 15 64.87 -48.75 -9.65
CA LEU A 15 64.18 -48.00 -10.73
C LEU A 15 62.89 -48.71 -11.18
N THR A 16 62.83 -50.04 -11.13
CA THR A 16 61.58 -50.79 -11.38
C THR A 16 60.62 -50.82 -10.18
N LEU A 17 61.12 -50.59 -8.96
CA LEU A 17 60.31 -50.47 -7.74
C LEU A 17 59.75 -49.06 -7.53
N HIS A 18 60.35 -48.03 -8.14
CA HIS A 18 59.69 -46.74 -8.36
C HIS A 18 58.76 -46.82 -9.56
N GLY A 19 57.92 -47.85 -9.59
CA GLY A 19 56.74 -47.84 -10.44
C GLY A 19 56.01 -46.55 -10.17
N ASN A 20 55.84 -45.72 -11.21
CA ASN A 20 55.05 -44.51 -11.18
C ASN A 20 53.75 -44.81 -10.43
N THR A 21 53.66 -44.37 -9.18
CA THR A 21 52.37 -44.19 -8.54
C THR A 21 51.71 -43.08 -9.33
N ALA A 22 51.00 -43.45 -10.40
CA ALA A 22 50.01 -42.58 -11.00
C ALA A 22 48.99 -42.35 -9.89
N VAL A 23 49.19 -41.28 -9.12
CA VAL A 23 48.15 -40.73 -8.26
C VAL A 23 47.04 -40.37 -9.25
N LEU A 24 46.01 -41.23 -9.33
CA LEU A 24 44.77 -40.88 -10.00
C LEU A 24 44.33 -39.55 -9.38
N ALA A 25 44.45 -38.49 -10.17
CA ALA A 25 44.07 -37.16 -9.71
C ALA A 25 42.57 -37.19 -9.44
N GLU A 26 42.19 -37.19 -8.16
CA GLU A 26 40.79 -37.19 -7.75
C GLU A 26 40.11 -35.95 -8.36
N LEU A 27 39.00 -36.17 -9.07
CA LEU A 27 38.27 -35.08 -9.72
C LEU A 27 37.86 -34.06 -8.65
N PRO A 28 38.23 -32.78 -8.79
CA PRO A 28 37.98 -31.80 -7.74
C PRO A 28 36.49 -31.52 -7.60
N SER A 29 36.03 -31.43 -6.35
CA SER A 29 34.63 -31.13 -6.05
C SER A 29 34.27 -29.68 -6.41
N PRO A 30 32.99 -29.41 -6.75
CA PRO A 30 32.47 -28.05 -6.86
C PRO A 30 32.74 -27.25 -5.58
N SER A 31 32.86 -25.94 -5.70
CA SER A 31 33.09 -25.06 -4.54
C SER A 31 31.93 -24.10 -4.34
N ASN A 32 31.86 -23.44 -3.18
CA ASN A 32 30.89 -22.37 -2.91
C ASN A 32 29.44 -22.75 -3.24
N ILE A 33 28.97 -23.88 -2.69
CA ILE A 33 27.59 -24.33 -2.83
C ILE A 33 26.64 -23.36 -2.10
N ARG A 34 25.67 -22.82 -2.83
CA ARG A 34 24.73 -21.79 -2.36
C ARG A 34 23.30 -22.23 -2.61
N ILE A 35 22.42 -22.01 -1.63
CA ILE A 35 20.98 -22.17 -1.81
C ILE A 35 20.38 -20.79 -2.06
N ASN A 36 19.80 -20.61 -3.24
CA ASN A 36 19.06 -19.40 -3.59
C ASN A 36 17.56 -19.70 -3.58
N SER A 37 16.86 -19.20 -2.56
CA SER A 37 15.43 -19.45 -2.40
C SER A 37 14.62 -18.17 -2.19
N VAL A 38 13.76 -17.89 -3.15
CA VAL A 38 12.87 -16.73 -3.18
C VAL A 38 11.47 -17.19 -3.50
N ASN A 39 10.48 -16.77 -2.71
CA ASN A 39 9.07 -17.11 -2.89
C ASN A 39 8.84 -18.63 -3.04
N MET A 40 9.56 -19.44 -2.26
CA MET A 40 9.57 -20.91 -2.32
C MET A 40 9.99 -21.51 -3.66
N GLY A 41 10.60 -20.72 -4.54
CA GLY A 41 11.52 -21.26 -5.53
C GLY A 41 12.82 -21.68 -4.85
N LEU A 42 13.48 -22.71 -5.37
CA LEU A 42 14.79 -23.10 -4.87
C LEU A 42 15.71 -23.48 -6.03
N VAL A 43 16.78 -22.71 -6.18
CA VAL A 43 17.87 -22.99 -7.11
C VAL A 43 19.12 -23.24 -6.29
N LEU A 44 19.74 -24.40 -6.49
CA LEU A 44 21.06 -24.70 -5.96
C LEU A 44 22.09 -24.16 -6.94
N GLU A 45 23.07 -23.41 -6.45
CA GLU A 45 24.15 -22.83 -7.25
C GLU A 45 25.50 -23.28 -6.69
N TRP A 46 26.51 -23.38 -7.54
CA TRP A 46 27.87 -23.73 -7.14
C TRP A 46 28.88 -23.10 -8.09
N ASP A 47 30.15 -23.07 -7.70
CA ASP A 47 31.23 -22.61 -8.56
C ASP A 47 32.01 -23.82 -9.10
N ALA A 48 32.40 -23.75 -10.37
CA ALA A 48 33.22 -24.78 -10.99
C ALA A 48 34.56 -24.97 -10.25
N PRO A 49 35.13 -26.19 -10.24
CA PRO A 49 36.43 -26.41 -9.63
C PRO A 49 37.54 -25.59 -10.32
N GLN A 50 38.42 -24.95 -9.54
CA GLN A 50 39.50 -24.15 -10.09
C GLN A 50 40.42 -25.00 -10.98
N ASN A 51 40.83 -24.43 -12.12
CA ASN A 51 41.75 -25.04 -13.09
C ASN A 51 41.23 -26.28 -13.84
N HIS A 52 39.94 -26.63 -13.75
CA HIS A 52 39.36 -27.83 -14.39
C HIS A 52 38.07 -27.54 -15.18
N ALA A 53 38.06 -26.49 -16.01
CA ALA A 53 36.82 -26.02 -16.65
C ALA A 53 36.34 -26.85 -17.85
N GLU A 54 37.20 -27.64 -18.50
CA GLU A 54 36.84 -28.34 -19.74
C GLU A 54 36.19 -29.70 -19.45
N ASN A 55 35.06 -29.97 -20.10
CA ASN A 55 34.34 -31.26 -20.09
C ASN A 55 33.91 -31.79 -18.70
N ILE A 56 33.63 -30.90 -17.74
CA ILE A 56 32.97 -31.30 -16.48
C ILE A 56 31.46 -31.14 -16.62
N THR A 57 30.73 -32.14 -16.17
CA THR A 57 29.30 -32.05 -15.95
C THR A 57 28.98 -32.26 -14.47
N TYR A 58 27.78 -31.88 -14.08
CA TYR A 58 27.34 -31.92 -12.69
C TYR A 58 26.13 -32.82 -12.54
N ARG A 59 26.09 -33.45 -11.37
CA ARG A 59 24.93 -34.20 -10.90
C ARG A 59 24.52 -33.65 -9.55
N SER A 60 23.25 -33.31 -9.41
CA SER A 60 22.69 -32.76 -8.19
C SER A 60 21.50 -33.55 -7.69
N GLU A 61 21.46 -33.74 -6.38
CA GLU A 61 20.48 -34.56 -5.70
C GLU A 61 19.93 -33.84 -4.48
N TYR A 62 18.72 -34.23 -4.07
CA TYR A 62 18.12 -33.76 -2.82
C TYR A 62 17.52 -34.93 -2.06
N ARG A 63 17.35 -34.77 -0.75
CA ARG A 63 16.54 -35.67 0.06
C ARG A 63 15.78 -34.92 1.14
N GLY A 64 14.69 -35.50 1.60
CA GLY A 64 14.03 -35.13 2.85
C GLY A 64 14.73 -35.73 4.07
N LEU A 65 14.13 -35.54 5.25
CA LEU A 65 14.63 -36.08 6.53
C LEU A 65 14.73 -37.61 6.53
N VAL A 66 13.74 -38.29 5.95
CA VAL A 66 13.56 -39.75 6.01
C VAL A 66 13.64 -40.44 4.64
N SER A 67 13.92 -39.69 3.56
CA SER A 67 13.99 -40.24 2.21
C SER A 67 15.43 -40.46 1.73
N SER A 68 15.58 -41.30 0.70
CA SER A 68 16.81 -41.41 -0.08
C SER A 68 17.04 -40.17 -0.93
N TYR A 69 18.28 -40.01 -1.41
CA TYR A 69 18.60 -38.98 -2.39
C TYR A 69 17.93 -39.28 -3.73
N GLU A 70 17.34 -38.25 -4.31
CA GLU A 70 16.72 -38.25 -5.63
C GLU A 70 17.47 -37.28 -6.55
N VAL A 71 17.73 -37.72 -7.77
CA VAL A 71 18.41 -36.93 -8.79
C VAL A 71 17.45 -35.93 -9.41
N VAL A 72 17.88 -34.69 -9.55
CA VAL A 72 17.11 -33.64 -10.26
C VAL A 72 17.83 -33.19 -11.53
N CYS A 73 19.08 -32.73 -11.40
CA CYS A 73 19.90 -32.41 -12.57
C CYS A 73 20.96 -33.49 -12.78
N TRP A 74 21.06 -33.95 -14.02
CA TRP A 74 21.97 -35.00 -14.45
C TRP A 74 22.79 -34.52 -15.64
N ASN A 75 24.10 -34.75 -15.62
CA ASN A 75 25.01 -34.47 -16.74
C ASN A 75 24.85 -33.06 -17.32
N THR A 76 24.66 -32.07 -16.45
CA THR A 76 24.51 -30.66 -16.85
C THR A 76 25.84 -29.92 -16.79
N THR A 77 26.10 -29.03 -17.73
CA THR A 77 27.24 -28.09 -17.66
C THR A 77 26.88 -26.82 -16.89
N ALA A 78 25.59 -26.60 -16.60
CA ALA A 78 25.14 -25.47 -15.80
C ALA A 78 25.67 -25.58 -14.37
N GLN A 79 26.04 -24.43 -13.81
CA GLN A 79 26.52 -24.31 -12.43
C GLN A 79 25.36 -24.02 -11.45
N SER A 80 24.16 -24.43 -11.87
CA SER A 80 22.93 -24.30 -11.08
C SER A 80 21.93 -25.39 -11.44
N CYS A 81 21.02 -25.68 -10.52
CA CYS A 81 19.91 -26.61 -10.70
C CYS A 81 18.66 -26.11 -9.98
N ASP A 82 17.53 -26.04 -10.69
CA ASP A 82 16.24 -25.66 -10.12
C ASP A 82 15.53 -26.90 -9.54
N PHE A 83 15.35 -26.91 -8.22
CA PHE A 83 14.67 -27.98 -7.50
C PHE A 83 13.18 -27.71 -7.28
N THR A 84 12.68 -26.51 -7.61
CA THR A 84 11.37 -25.97 -7.17
C THR A 84 10.22 -26.96 -7.33
N SER A 85 10.11 -27.64 -8.47
CA SER A 85 8.99 -28.57 -8.75
C SER A 85 9.02 -29.88 -7.95
N HIS A 86 10.11 -30.18 -7.26
CA HIS A 86 10.31 -31.42 -6.49
C HIS A 86 10.10 -31.21 -4.99
N LEU A 87 9.83 -29.97 -4.57
CA LEU A 87 9.78 -29.59 -3.16
C LEU A 87 8.35 -29.35 -2.68
N HIS A 88 8.13 -29.61 -1.41
CA HIS A 88 6.90 -29.39 -0.70
C HIS A 88 7.02 -28.16 0.20
N LYS A 89 5.92 -27.41 0.33
CA LYS A 89 5.86 -26.11 1.05
C LYS A 89 6.28 -26.15 2.52
N PHE A 90 6.13 -27.30 3.19
CA PHE A 90 6.55 -27.53 4.58
C PHE A 90 7.69 -28.56 4.69
N GLY A 91 8.45 -28.75 3.62
CA GLY A 91 9.52 -29.75 3.57
C GLY A 91 10.82 -29.29 4.21
N VAL A 92 11.59 -30.26 4.70
CA VAL A 92 12.95 -30.09 5.22
C VAL A 92 13.90 -30.89 4.36
N TYR A 93 14.91 -30.23 3.79
CA TYR A 93 15.73 -30.76 2.72
C TYR A 93 17.23 -30.66 2.97
N PHE A 94 17.96 -31.59 2.36
CA PHE A 94 19.41 -31.57 2.20
C PHE A 94 19.72 -31.72 0.71
N PHE A 95 20.54 -30.82 0.17
CA PHE A 95 20.95 -30.85 -1.22
C PHE A 95 22.40 -31.27 -1.33
N GLN A 96 22.75 -31.87 -2.46
CA GLN A 96 24.14 -32.19 -2.77
C GLN A 96 24.43 -32.09 -4.25
N VAL A 97 25.68 -31.78 -4.58
CA VAL A 97 26.19 -31.74 -5.95
C VAL A 97 27.58 -32.34 -6.04
N ARG A 98 27.89 -32.97 -7.17
CA ARG A 98 29.23 -33.44 -7.51
C ARG A 98 29.56 -33.12 -8.97
N ALA A 99 30.85 -33.06 -9.28
CA ALA A 99 31.37 -33.02 -10.63
C ALA A 99 31.55 -34.45 -11.16
N GLU A 100 31.36 -34.62 -12.46
CA GLU A 100 31.54 -35.87 -13.21
C GLU A 100 32.33 -35.57 -14.49
N ARG A 101 33.27 -36.46 -14.85
CA ARG A 101 34.06 -36.38 -16.08
C ARG A 101 34.42 -37.78 -16.54
N GLU A 102 33.99 -38.18 -17.74
CA GLU A 102 34.38 -39.44 -18.40
C GLU A 102 34.31 -40.71 -17.52
N GLY A 103 33.37 -40.73 -16.56
CA GLY A 103 33.18 -41.85 -15.61
C GLY A 103 33.80 -41.63 -14.22
N ASP A 104 34.72 -40.67 -14.08
CA ASP A 104 35.24 -40.21 -12.79
C ASP A 104 34.26 -39.27 -12.11
N THR A 105 34.22 -39.32 -10.77
CA THR A 105 33.31 -38.50 -9.95
C THR A 105 34.05 -37.86 -8.80
N SER A 106 33.72 -36.60 -8.51
CA SER A 106 34.22 -35.93 -7.30
C SER A 106 33.48 -36.39 -6.05
N ARG A 107 33.97 -36.00 -4.87
CA ARG A 107 33.20 -36.09 -3.63
C ARG A 107 31.95 -35.22 -3.72
N TRP A 108 30.90 -35.65 -3.00
CA TRP A 108 29.66 -34.90 -2.84
C TRP A 108 29.86 -33.68 -1.96
N MET A 109 29.45 -32.52 -2.47
CA MET A 109 29.30 -31.31 -1.67
C MET A 109 27.87 -31.22 -1.18
N LYS A 110 27.68 -31.19 0.13
CA LYS A 110 26.37 -31.22 0.78
C LYS A 110 26.05 -29.87 1.40
N THR A 111 24.81 -29.45 1.31
CA THR A 111 24.31 -28.29 2.05
C THR A 111 23.98 -28.66 3.50
N VAL A 112 23.86 -27.64 4.34
CA VAL A 112 23.16 -27.78 5.61
C VAL A 112 21.66 -27.99 5.39
N GLN A 113 20.95 -28.31 6.47
CA GLN A 113 19.50 -28.45 6.47
C GLN A 113 18.81 -27.16 5.99
N PHE A 114 17.84 -27.30 5.09
CA PHE A 114 17.02 -26.21 4.60
C PHE A 114 15.53 -26.48 4.87
N VAL A 115 14.87 -25.57 5.60
CA VAL A 115 13.44 -25.65 5.91
C VAL A 115 12.71 -24.66 4.98
N MET A 116 11.82 -25.16 4.12
CA MET A 116 11.29 -24.38 2.98
C MET A 116 10.54 -23.11 3.41
N ASP A 117 9.54 -23.22 4.28
CA ASP A 117 8.70 -22.10 4.72
C ASP A 117 9.42 -21.14 5.67
N GLU A 118 10.45 -21.60 6.37
CA GLU A 118 11.27 -20.80 7.28
C GLU A 118 12.34 -20.03 6.51
N HIS A 119 13.22 -20.73 5.79
CA HIS A 119 14.44 -20.18 5.20
C HIS A 119 14.24 -19.51 3.82
N THR A 120 13.13 -19.76 3.11
CA THR A 120 12.85 -19.03 1.86
C THR A 120 12.77 -17.52 2.13
N THR A 121 13.41 -16.73 1.28
CA THR A 121 13.21 -15.28 1.26
C THR A 121 11.83 -14.98 0.69
N LEU A 122 11.08 -14.09 1.34
CA LEU A 122 9.82 -13.59 0.80
C LEU A 122 10.10 -12.33 -0.01
N GLY A 123 9.67 -12.35 -1.27
CA GLY A 123 9.66 -11.19 -2.13
C GLY A 123 8.62 -10.14 -1.68
N PRO A 124 8.63 -8.97 -2.31
CA PRO A 124 7.75 -7.87 -1.93
C PRO A 124 6.27 -8.18 -2.17
N PRO A 125 5.37 -7.64 -1.33
CA PRO A 125 3.95 -7.62 -1.65
C PRO A 125 3.66 -6.58 -2.75
N GLY A 126 2.60 -6.80 -3.52
CA GLY A 126 2.10 -5.79 -4.46
C GLY A 126 1.34 -4.70 -3.71
N VAL A 127 1.50 -3.44 -4.12
CA VAL A 127 0.84 -2.29 -3.48
C VAL A 127 0.22 -1.39 -4.53
N THR A 128 -1.06 -1.07 -4.34
CA THR A 128 -1.81 -0.10 -5.15
C THR A 128 -2.44 0.94 -4.23
N LEU A 129 -2.27 2.21 -4.59
CA LEU A 129 -2.82 3.34 -3.84
C LEU A 129 -4.02 3.92 -4.59
N ILE A 130 -5.05 4.29 -3.85
CA ILE A 130 -6.24 4.97 -4.39
C ILE A 130 -6.53 6.17 -3.49
N SER A 131 -6.50 7.37 -4.06
CA SER A 131 -6.90 8.58 -3.32
C SER A 131 -8.42 8.65 -3.17
N SER A 132 -8.88 8.98 -1.96
CA SER A 132 -10.28 9.25 -1.63
C SER A 132 -10.36 10.55 -0.82
N GLY A 133 -10.39 11.69 -1.53
CA GLY A 133 -10.34 13.00 -0.89
C GLY A 133 -9.00 13.23 -0.19
N ALA A 134 -9.03 13.52 1.11
CA ALA A 134 -7.81 13.70 1.92
C ALA A 134 -7.14 12.39 2.32
N ASP A 135 -7.81 11.25 2.11
CA ASP A 135 -7.33 9.94 2.56
C ASP A 135 -6.74 9.15 1.39
N ILE A 136 -5.88 8.18 1.69
CA ILE A 136 -5.37 7.20 0.72
C ILE A 136 -5.74 5.80 1.19
N GLU A 137 -6.45 5.05 0.35
CA GLU A 137 -6.63 3.61 0.52
C GLU A 137 -5.40 2.88 -0.04
N VAL A 138 -4.76 2.09 0.81
CA VAL A 138 -3.66 1.19 0.47
C VAL A 138 -4.26 -0.20 0.30
N SER A 139 -4.21 -0.72 -0.94
CA SER A 139 -4.58 -2.09 -1.25
C SER A 139 -3.32 -2.93 -1.50
N ILE A 140 -3.22 -4.05 -0.80
CA ILE A 140 -2.05 -4.93 -0.72
C ILE A 140 -2.39 -6.27 -1.34
N ASN A 141 -1.56 -6.71 -2.28
CA ASN A 141 -1.62 -8.02 -2.89
C ASN A 141 -0.56 -8.93 -2.27
N ASP A 142 -0.96 -10.15 -1.91
CA ASP A 142 -0.07 -11.15 -1.31
C ASP A 142 1.08 -11.51 -2.29
N PRO A 143 2.31 -11.75 -1.80
CA PRO A 143 3.41 -12.23 -2.65
C PRO A 143 3.07 -13.53 -3.38
N VAL A 144 3.45 -13.65 -4.64
CA VAL A 144 3.22 -14.88 -5.43
C VAL A 144 4.31 -15.90 -5.12
N LEU A 145 3.92 -17.05 -4.56
CA LEU A 145 4.83 -18.17 -4.31
C LEU A 145 4.86 -19.14 -5.49
N ARG A 146 5.98 -19.84 -5.69
CA ARG A 146 6.21 -20.72 -6.86
C ARG A 146 5.62 -22.13 -6.71
N ILE A 147 5.32 -22.59 -5.50
CA ILE A 147 4.85 -23.98 -5.24
C ILE A 147 3.51 -24.06 -4.49
N SER A 148 2.95 -22.94 -4.04
CA SER A 148 1.72 -22.90 -3.23
C SER A 148 1.09 -21.50 -3.30
N GLU A 149 -0.11 -21.34 -2.75
CA GLU A 149 -0.62 -20.00 -2.45
C GLU A 149 -0.01 -19.43 -1.18
N PHE A 150 0.13 -18.10 -1.11
CA PHE A 150 0.67 -17.40 0.06
C PHE A 150 -0.15 -17.66 1.33
N LYS A 151 -1.48 -17.66 1.21
CA LYS A 151 -2.39 -17.89 2.33
C LYS A 151 -2.30 -19.30 2.89
N ASP A 152 -1.95 -20.31 2.10
CA ASP A 152 -1.81 -21.68 2.58
C ASP A 152 -0.62 -21.86 3.53
N VAL A 153 0.42 -21.05 3.35
CA VAL A 153 1.66 -21.17 4.14
C VAL A 153 1.73 -20.09 5.21
N TYR A 154 1.34 -18.87 4.87
CA TYR A 154 1.45 -17.69 5.71
C TYR A 154 0.08 -17.06 5.99
N ASN A 155 -0.93 -17.88 6.31
CA ASN A 155 -2.29 -17.46 6.65
C ASN A 155 -2.38 -16.39 7.75
N HIS A 156 -1.42 -16.38 8.68
CA HIS A 156 -1.33 -15.42 9.79
C HIS A 156 -0.31 -14.29 9.55
N ALA A 157 0.16 -14.11 8.32
CA ALA A 157 1.00 -12.97 7.97
C ALA A 157 0.26 -11.65 8.22
N LYS A 158 1.03 -10.66 8.64
CA LYS A 158 0.58 -9.29 8.83
C LYS A 158 1.42 -8.37 7.97
N PHE A 159 0.95 -7.14 7.78
CA PHE A 159 1.60 -6.14 6.97
C PHE A 159 2.04 -4.97 7.84
N ASN A 160 3.27 -4.53 7.62
CA ASN A 160 3.78 -3.28 8.16
C ASN A 160 3.71 -2.24 7.04
N ILE A 161 3.06 -1.10 7.29
CA ILE A 161 2.86 -0.04 6.30
C ILE A 161 3.59 1.20 6.82
N THR A 162 4.57 1.67 6.06
CA THR A 162 5.24 2.94 6.34
C THR A 162 4.89 3.94 5.27
N PHE A 163 4.70 5.19 5.65
CA PHE A 163 4.38 6.26 4.73
C PHE A 163 4.99 7.59 5.17
N TRP A 164 5.28 8.44 4.21
CA TRP A 164 5.88 9.75 4.43
C TRP A 164 5.40 10.74 3.37
N LYS A 165 5.55 12.04 3.65
CA LYS A 165 5.35 13.08 2.65
C LYS A 165 6.54 13.09 1.70
N GLU A 166 6.30 13.31 0.42
CA GLU A 166 7.38 13.44 -0.57
C GLU A 166 8.36 14.54 -0.15
N GLY A 167 9.66 14.24 -0.15
CA GLY A 167 10.73 15.13 0.33
C GLY A 167 10.87 15.22 1.86
N GLN A 168 10.17 14.37 2.62
CA GLN A 168 10.30 14.24 4.07
C GLN A 168 10.48 12.77 4.49
N GLU A 169 11.38 12.03 3.82
CA GLU A 169 11.64 10.61 4.07
C GLU A 169 12.01 10.35 5.54
N GLU A 170 12.74 11.27 6.17
CA GLU A 170 13.14 11.14 7.59
C GLU A 170 11.96 11.21 8.57
N LYS A 171 10.82 11.78 8.15
CA LYS A 171 9.59 11.88 8.97
C LYS A 171 8.61 10.75 8.65
N THR A 172 9.14 9.54 8.54
CA THR A 172 8.35 8.34 8.26
C THR A 172 7.38 8.04 9.41
N LYS A 173 6.13 7.77 9.05
CA LYS A 173 5.09 7.27 9.95
C LYS A 173 4.84 5.80 9.63
N THR A 174 4.63 5.01 10.68
CA THR A 174 4.38 3.58 10.57
C THR A 174 3.05 3.25 11.22
N THR A 175 2.20 2.49 10.54
CA THR A 175 0.96 2.01 11.15
C THR A 175 1.22 0.82 12.06
N ASN A 176 0.28 0.50 12.95
CA ASN A 176 0.30 -0.78 13.63
C ASN A 176 0.26 -1.93 12.61
N ILE A 177 1.02 -2.99 12.90
CA ILE A 177 1.06 -4.19 12.06
C ILE A 177 -0.35 -4.80 11.97
N THR A 178 -0.86 -4.98 10.74
CA THR A 178 -2.26 -5.33 10.48
C THR A 178 -2.40 -6.54 9.55
N PRO A 179 -3.38 -7.45 9.77
CA PRO A 179 -3.67 -8.54 8.83
C PRO A 179 -4.53 -8.10 7.62
N LEU A 180 -4.98 -6.84 7.61
CA LEU A 180 -5.87 -6.31 6.57
C LEU A 180 -5.08 -6.01 5.29
N ARG A 181 -5.66 -6.41 4.14
CA ARG A 181 -5.10 -6.11 2.81
C ARG A 181 -5.54 -4.74 2.29
N LYS A 182 -6.56 -4.15 2.90
CA LYS A 182 -7.06 -2.82 2.58
C LYS A 182 -7.05 -1.95 3.83
N VAL A 183 -6.34 -0.84 3.77
CA VAL A 183 -6.14 0.06 4.90
C VAL A 183 -6.31 1.49 4.41
N VAL A 184 -7.10 2.29 5.13
CA VAL A 184 -7.27 3.71 4.82
C VAL A 184 -6.34 4.52 5.73
N LEU A 185 -5.49 5.34 5.13
CA LEU A 185 -4.62 6.28 5.82
C LEU A 185 -5.29 7.66 5.82
N ALA A 186 -5.55 8.19 7.01
CA ALA A 186 -6.05 9.56 7.18
C ALA A 186 -4.88 10.55 7.09
N LEU A 187 -4.92 11.40 6.06
CA LEU A 187 -3.77 12.23 5.67
C LEU A 187 -4.18 13.69 5.46
N GLU A 188 -3.18 14.55 5.22
CA GLU A 188 -3.42 15.95 4.92
C GLU A 188 -3.87 16.10 3.46
N PRO A 189 -4.84 17.00 3.15
CA PRO A 189 -5.28 17.25 1.79
C PRO A 189 -4.17 17.93 0.96
N TRP A 190 -4.27 17.83 -0.36
CA TRP A 190 -3.35 18.45 -1.33
C TRP A 190 -1.86 18.12 -1.11
N THR A 191 -1.59 16.94 -0.57
CA THR A 191 -0.25 16.51 -0.20
C THR A 191 0.06 15.18 -0.86
N ARG A 192 1.27 15.06 -1.40
CA ARG A 192 1.76 13.84 -2.02
C ARG A 192 2.45 12.96 -0.99
N TYR A 193 1.98 11.73 -0.86
CA TYR A 193 2.49 10.76 0.09
C TYR A 193 3.05 9.55 -0.66
N CYS A 194 4.14 9.02 -0.14
CA CYS A 194 4.75 7.77 -0.58
C CYS A 194 4.52 6.70 0.48
N VAL A 195 4.27 5.47 0.02
CA VAL A 195 3.95 4.31 0.86
C VAL A 195 4.86 3.15 0.48
N GLN A 196 5.31 2.43 1.50
CA GLN A 196 6.07 1.19 1.38
C GLN A 196 5.52 0.16 2.36
N VAL A 197 5.50 -1.12 1.96
CA VAL A 197 4.86 -2.20 2.71
C VAL A 197 5.79 -3.41 2.81
N TRP A 198 5.80 -4.04 3.98
CA TRP A 198 6.50 -5.30 4.26
C TRP A 198 5.50 -6.33 4.77
N VAL A 199 5.73 -7.58 4.41
CA VAL A 199 5.10 -8.72 5.07
C VAL A 199 5.88 -9.04 6.34
N TYR A 200 5.17 -9.32 7.42
CA TYR A 200 5.69 -9.84 8.67
C TYR A 200 5.02 -11.19 8.99
N THR A 201 5.82 -12.23 9.14
CA THR A 201 5.32 -13.55 9.53
C THR A 201 5.65 -13.84 10.99
N GLN A 202 4.62 -13.99 11.83
CA GLN A 202 4.81 -14.16 13.27
C GLN A 202 5.49 -15.48 13.64
N ARG A 203 5.25 -16.56 12.88
CA ARG A 203 5.79 -17.91 13.17
C ARG A 203 7.32 -17.94 13.24
N PHE A 204 7.98 -17.21 12.34
CA PHE A 204 9.45 -17.18 12.21
C PHE A 204 10.04 -15.80 12.50
N SER A 205 9.21 -14.83 12.89
CA SER A 205 9.60 -13.42 13.08
C SER A 205 10.40 -12.83 11.90
N LYS A 206 10.12 -13.30 10.67
CA LYS A 206 10.79 -12.82 9.46
C LYS A 206 9.98 -11.77 8.71
N HIS A 207 10.70 -10.93 7.98
CA HIS A 207 10.16 -9.91 7.10
C HIS A 207 10.39 -10.28 5.63
N SER A 208 9.47 -9.86 4.76
CA SER A 208 9.74 -9.87 3.32
C SER A 208 10.69 -8.73 2.93
N GLN A 209 11.15 -8.79 1.69
CA GLN A 209 11.67 -7.60 1.03
C GLN A 209 10.60 -6.49 1.00
N PRO A 210 11.00 -5.21 1.10
CA PRO A 210 10.09 -4.08 0.99
C PRO A 210 9.44 -4.03 -0.38
N SER A 211 8.17 -3.62 -0.45
CA SER A 211 7.55 -3.23 -1.70
C SER A 211 8.31 -2.08 -2.37
N ASN A 212 8.07 -1.90 -3.67
CA ASN A 212 8.43 -0.65 -4.32
C ASN A 212 7.71 0.51 -3.62
N VAL A 213 8.37 1.68 -3.63
CA VAL A 213 7.78 2.92 -3.13
C VAL A 213 6.75 3.38 -4.15
N THR A 214 5.48 3.42 -3.72
CA THR A 214 4.37 3.91 -4.55
C THR A 214 3.88 5.21 -3.94
N CYS A 215 3.67 6.24 -4.76
CA CYS A 215 3.26 7.56 -4.27
C CYS A 215 1.97 8.03 -4.93
N GLU A 216 1.10 8.65 -4.14
CA GLU A 216 -0.20 9.15 -4.56
C GLU A 216 -0.47 10.51 -3.91
N SER A 217 -1.19 11.38 -4.63
CA SER A 217 -1.54 12.71 -4.14
C SER A 217 -2.94 12.70 -3.54
N THR A 218 -3.09 13.28 -2.36
CA THR A 218 -4.41 13.49 -1.76
C THR A 218 -5.13 14.65 -2.48
N ALA A 219 -6.42 14.47 -2.71
CA ALA A 219 -7.29 15.49 -3.28
C ALA A 219 -7.84 16.44 -2.21
N LYS A 220 -8.74 17.34 -2.62
CA LYS A 220 -9.50 18.18 -1.68
C LYS A 220 -10.18 17.26 -0.67
N GLY A 221 -9.96 17.54 0.62
CA GLY A 221 -10.68 16.87 1.68
C GLY A 221 -12.18 16.98 1.43
N ASN A 222 -12.93 15.94 1.78
CA ASN A 222 -14.38 15.99 1.71
C ASN A 222 -14.82 17.00 2.79
N ASP A 223 -14.89 18.29 2.44
CA ASP A 223 -15.54 19.31 3.24
C ASP A 223 -16.92 18.74 3.55
N ARG A 224 -17.21 18.40 4.81
CA ARG A 224 -18.50 17.80 5.18
C ARG A 224 -19.55 18.91 5.11
N PRO A 225 -20.24 19.13 3.97
CA PRO A 225 -21.01 20.35 3.77
C PRO A 225 -22.23 20.33 4.69
N TRP A 226 -22.69 19.14 5.06
CA TRP A 226 -23.73 18.89 6.05
C TRP A 226 -23.35 19.39 7.45
N VAL A 227 -22.07 19.35 7.84
CA VAL A 227 -21.61 19.91 9.13
C VAL A 227 -21.71 21.43 9.09
N VAL A 228 -21.23 22.04 8.01
CA VAL A 228 -21.33 23.49 7.83
C VAL A 228 -22.80 23.92 7.79
N ALA A 229 -23.65 23.21 7.04
CA ALA A 229 -25.08 23.47 6.97
C ALA A 229 -25.77 23.34 8.33
N LEU A 230 -25.46 22.29 9.11
CA LEU A 230 -25.99 22.12 10.47
C LEU A 230 -25.57 23.26 11.39
N VAL A 231 -24.29 23.64 11.39
CA VAL A 231 -23.79 24.75 12.21
C VAL A 231 -24.49 26.05 11.82
N THR A 232 -24.62 26.35 10.51
CA THR A 232 -25.34 27.54 10.05
C THR A 232 -26.81 27.52 10.44
N PHE A 233 -27.48 26.37 10.36
CA PHE A 233 -28.88 26.23 10.76
C PHE A 233 -29.08 26.50 12.25
N VAL A 234 -28.20 25.94 13.10
CA VAL A 234 -28.25 26.17 14.55
C VAL A 234 -28.01 27.65 14.88
N VAL A 235 -27.02 28.29 14.26
CA VAL A 235 -26.74 29.72 14.47
C VAL A 235 -27.93 30.58 14.06
N MET A 236 -28.54 30.30 12.90
CA MET A 236 -29.73 31.02 12.43
C MET A 236 -30.94 30.83 13.36
N ALA A 237 -31.18 29.61 13.85
CA ALA A 237 -32.26 29.33 14.79
C ALA A 237 -32.09 30.11 16.11
N VAL A 238 -30.87 30.15 16.65
CA VAL A 238 -30.56 30.93 17.86
C VAL A 238 -30.76 32.43 17.62
N ALA A 239 -30.29 32.96 16.49
CA ALA A 239 -30.47 34.37 16.15
C ALA A 239 -31.96 34.75 16.06
N VAL A 240 -32.79 33.93 15.39
CA VAL A 240 -34.24 34.15 15.29
C VAL A 240 -34.90 34.10 16.66
N ALA A 241 -34.51 33.16 17.52
CA ALA A 241 -35.04 33.08 18.89
C ALA A 241 -34.70 34.33 19.71
N LEU A 242 -33.47 34.84 19.61
CA LEU A 242 -33.05 36.08 20.28
C LEU A 242 -33.82 37.30 19.77
N LEU A 243 -34.03 37.41 18.45
CA LEU A 243 -34.83 38.49 17.86
C LEU A 243 -36.31 38.42 18.31
N ALA A 244 -36.89 37.22 18.35
CA ALA A 244 -38.25 37.03 18.84
C ALA A 244 -38.38 37.41 20.33
N LEU A 245 -37.40 37.02 21.16
CA LEU A 245 -37.35 37.41 22.57
C LEU A 245 -37.19 38.92 22.75
N ALA A 246 -36.32 39.56 21.95
CA ALA A 246 -36.13 41.01 21.97
C ALA A 246 -37.42 41.74 21.56
N PHE A 247 -38.07 41.31 20.47
CA PHE A 247 -39.34 41.87 20.03
C PHE A 247 -40.44 41.70 21.08
N TRP A 248 -40.55 40.50 21.67
CA TRP A 248 -41.47 40.23 22.76
C TRP A 248 -41.23 41.13 23.97
N TYR A 249 -39.95 41.34 24.33
CA TYR A 249 -39.56 42.23 25.41
C TYR A 249 -39.90 43.69 25.09
N CYS A 250 -39.56 44.19 23.91
CA CYS A 250 -39.94 45.53 23.45
C CYS A 250 -41.46 45.71 23.46
N TYR A 251 -42.21 44.75 22.94
CA TYR A 251 -43.68 44.77 22.96
C TYR A 251 -44.23 44.81 24.39
N ARG A 252 -43.69 43.98 25.30
CA ARG A 252 -44.03 44.00 26.73
C ARG A 252 -43.79 45.37 27.36
N VAL A 253 -42.63 45.98 27.11
CA VAL A 253 -42.26 47.30 27.65
C VAL A 253 -43.15 48.41 27.10
N VAL A 254 -43.39 48.47 25.78
CA VAL A 254 -44.28 49.46 25.17
C VAL A 254 -45.71 49.31 25.70
N ARG A 255 -46.21 48.09 25.83
CA ARG A 255 -47.54 47.81 26.40
C ARG A 255 -47.63 48.21 27.88
N PHE A 256 -46.55 48.08 28.64
CA PHE A 256 -46.51 48.51 30.03
C PHE A 256 -46.48 50.04 30.16
N LEU A 257 -45.70 50.72 29.31
CA LEU A 257 -45.58 52.19 29.29
C LEU A 257 -46.81 52.91 28.69
N ARG A 258 -47.62 52.21 27.88
CA ARG A 258 -48.90 52.70 27.36
C ARG A 258 -50.05 51.81 27.87
N PRO A 259 -50.51 51.97 29.12
CA PRO A 259 -51.79 51.39 29.50
C PRO A 259 -52.86 51.98 28.58
N LYS A 260 -53.80 51.16 28.12
CA LYS A 260 -54.95 51.64 27.34
C LYS A 260 -55.66 52.71 28.17
N ALA A 261 -55.46 53.98 27.84
CA ALA A 261 -56.23 55.08 28.39
C ALA A 261 -57.65 54.93 27.81
N LYS A 262 -58.60 54.52 28.65
CA LYS A 262 -60.01 54.78 28.38
C LYS A 262 -60.18 56.28 28.55
N LEU A 263 -60.37 57.01 27.44
CA LEU A 263 -60.72 58.42 27.49
C LEU A 263 -62.09 58.53 28.19
N PRO A 264 -62.23 59.35 29.25
CA PRO A 264 -63.52 59.54 29.92
C PRO A 264 -64.56 60.06 28.92
N GLU A 265 -65.76 59.46 28.91
CA GLU A 265 -66.82 59.70 27.90
C GLU A 265 -67.25 61.17 27.75
N HIS A 266 -66.93 62.04 28.71
CA HIS A 266 -67.29 63.46 28.67
C HIS A 266 -66.52 64.27 27.60
N PHE A 267 -65.36 63.81 27.14
CA PHE A 267 -64.60 64.54 26.10
C PHE A 267 -65.08 64.24 24.67
N THR A 268 -65.86 63.17 24.48
CA THR A 268 -66.41 62.79 23.16
C THR A 268 -67.56 63.71 22.73
N GLU A 269 -68.31 64.28 23.68
CA GLU A 269 -69.49 65.11 23.38
C GLU A 269 -69.14 66.52 22.86
N LEU A 270 -67.91 67.00 23.11
CA LEU A 270 -67.43 68.32 22.68
C LEU A 270 -66.77 68.34 21.29
N LEU A 271 -66.53 67.17 20.68
CA LEU A 271 -65.83 67.04 19.40
C LEU A 271 -66.74 66.68 18.23
N ASP A 272 -68.07 66.56 18.44
CA ASP A 272 -69.05 66.31 17.38
C ASP A 272 -69.74 67.61 16.92
N PRO A 273 -69.33 68.24 15.80
CA PRO A 273 -70.19 69.14 15.05
C PRO A 273 -71.17 68.34 14.16
N PRO A 274 -72.41 68.82 13.91
CA PRO A 274 -73.43 68.07 13.20
C PRO A 274 -73.07 67.96 11.70
N CYS A 275 -72.69 66.76 11.27
CA CYS A 275 -72.44 66.46 9.86
C CYS A 275 -73.76 66.15 9.13
N SER A 276 -74.48 67.20 8.70
CA SER A 276 -75.65 67.07 7.79
C SER A 276 -75.38 67.59 6.37
N SER A 277 -74.14 67.92 6.01
CA SER A 277 -73.83 68.53 4.71
C SER A 277 -73.07 67.64 3.71
N ILE A 278 -72.55 66.47 4.12
CA ILE A 278 -71.72 65.63 3.23
C ILE A 278 -72.56 64.79 2.25
N LEU A 279 -73.83 64.50 2.56
CA LEU A 279 -74.72 63.70 1.69
C LEU A 279 -75.33 64.49 0.51
N ALA A 280 -75.20 65.82 0.48
CA ALA A 280 -75.75 66.65 -0.60
C ALA A 280 -74.80 66.84 -1.80
N ILE A 281 -73.53 66.43 -1.69
CA ILE A 281 -72.53 66.60 -2.76
C ILE A 281 -72.46 65.40 -3.72
N GLN A 282 -73.01 64.25 -3.34
CA GLN A 282 -72.94 63.02 -4.16
C GLN A 282 -74.04 62.87 -5.23
N SER A 283 -74.96 63.84 -5.37
CA SER A 283 -76.11 63.74 -6.29
C SER A 283 -76.27 64.94 -7.24
N SER A 284 -75.18 65.37 -7.88
CA SER A 284 -75.24 66.35 -8.98
C SER A 284 -74.74 65.74 -10.31
N PRO A 285 -75.46 65.91 -11.43
CA PRO A 285 -75.10 65.32 -12.72
C PRO A 285 -73.91 66.04 -13.38
N GLN A 286 -73.10 65.28 -14.13
CA GLN A 286 -71.91 65.73 -14.86
C GLN A 286 -72.19 66.94 -15.78
N PRO A 287 -71.32 67.97 -15.81
CA PRO A 287 -71.37 69.01 -16.82
C PRO A 287 -70.69 68.55 -18.12
N GLU A 288 -71.34 68.90 -19.22
CA GLU A 288 -70.90 68.70 -20.61
C GLU A 288 -69.72 69.65 -20.91
N GLU A 289 -68.54 69.11 -21.26
CA GLU A 289 -67.35 69.90 -21.58
C GLU A 289 -67.46 70.51 -22.99
N VAL A 290 -67.45 71.84 -23.06
CA VAL A 290 -67.33 72.60 -24.31
C VAL A 290 -65.83 72.83 -24.60
N TYR A 291 -65.33 72.23 -25.68
CA TYR A 291 -63.96 72.41 -26.14
C TYR A 291 -63.84 73.64 -27.05
N HIS A 292 -62.84 74.49 -26.80
CA HIS A 292 -62.40 75.52 -27.74
C HIS A 292 -61.10 75.07 -28.43
N GLU A 293 -61.14 74.99 -29.76
CA GLU A 293 -59.98 74.66 -30.59
C GLU A 293 -58.99 75.84 -30.62
N LEU A 294 -57.80 75.68 -30.06
CA LEU A 294 -56.70 76.64 -30.13
C LEU A 294 -55.70 76.19 -31.22
N ARG A 295 -55.73 76.87 -32.37
CA ARG A 295 -54.70 76.74 -33.43
C ARG A 295 -53.50 77.62 -33.11
N ILE A 296 -52.33 77.00 -32.96
CA ILE A 296 -51.04 77.70 -32.89
C ILE A 296 -50.46 77.73 -34.31
N MET A 297 -50.22 78.92 -34.86
CA MET A 297 -49.50 79.10 -36.13
C MET A 297 -47.98 79.19 -35.90
N PRO A 298 -47.15 78.75 -36.87
CA PRO A 298 -45.71 78.79 -36.75
C PRO A 298 -45.18 80.20 -37.07
N GLY A 299 -44.40 80.76 -36.16
CA GLY A 299 -43.63 81.99 -36.40
C GLY A 299 -42.25 81.63 -36.95
N GLY A 300 -41.99 82.01 -38.20
CA GLY A 300 -40.66 82.02 -38.78
C GLY A 300 -39.97 83.37 -38.59
N ALA A 301 -38.66 83.31 -38.38
CA ALA A 301 -37.63 84.20 -38.90
C ALA A 301 -36.29 83.45 -38.83
#